data_AF-A0A9E6Y1N9-F1
#
_entry.id   AF-A0A9E6Y1N9-F1
#
_cell.length_a   1.000
_cell.length_b   1.000
_cell.length_c   1.000
_cell.angle_alpha   90.00
_cell.angle_beta   90.00
_cell.angle_gamma   90.00
#
_symmetry.space_group_name_H-M   'P 1'
#
loop_
_entity.id
_entity.type
_entity.pdbx_description
1 polymer ?
#
loop_
_entity_poly.entity_id
_entity_poly.type
_entity_poly.pdbx_seq_one_letter_code
_entity_poly.pdbx_strand_id
1 'polypeptide(L)'
;MRRLLVVAAACAGAAACASTLPAATALAHQGNPNFRSDVHGLEPATRGVTVEVLNRDDRLLLTNRSGRTIVIQGYSGDPYARLRPDGTVEVNHNSAAYYLNQERDGEVPVPAAVQRGLPPD
;
A
#
# COMPACT_ATOMS: atom_id res chain seq x y z
N MET A 1 47.04 -36.19 -6.48
CA MET A 1 46.43 -35.39 -7.58
C MET A 1 45.00 -35.80 -7.93
N ARG A 2 44.66 -37.10 -8.05
CA ARG A 2 43.26 -37.55 -8.35
C ARG A 2 42.20 -37.22 -7.28
N ARG A 3 42.59 -37.11 -6.00
CA ARG A 3 41.67 -36.77 -4.89
C ARG A 3 41.27 -35.29 -4.84
N LEU A 4 42.11 -34.39 -5.35
CA LEU A 4 41.84 -32.94 -5.38
C LEU A 4 40.87 -32.56 -6.50
N LEU A 5 40.88 -33.31 -7.62
CA LEU A 5 39.97 -33.11 -8.75
C LEU A 5 38.52 -33.52 -8.42
N VAL A 6 38.31 -34.50 -7.53
CA VAL A 6 36.96 -34.94 -7.13
C VAL A 6 36.27 -33.92 -6.22
N VAL A 7 37.02 -33.22 -5.36
CA VAL A 7 36.46 -32.20 -4.46
C VAL A 7 36.02 -30.96 -5.24
N ALA A 8 36.79 -30.53 -6.24
CA ALA A 8 36.45 -29.37 -7.07
C ALA A 8 35.18 -29.60 -7.93
N ALA A 9 35.01 -30.81 -8.47
CA ALA A 9 33.82 -31.17 -9.24
C ALA A 9 32.54 -31.25 -8.38
N ALA A 10 32.67 -31.68 -7.12
CA ALA A 10 31.54 -31.74 -6.18
C ALA A 10 31.06 -30.34 -5.75
N CYS A 11 31.97 -29.37 -5.59
CA CYS A 11 31.60 -28.00 -5.26
C CYS A 11 30.94 -27.26 -6.43
N ALA A 12 31.37 -27.52 -7.67
CA ALA A 12 30.76 -26.93 -8.87
C ALA A 12 29.34 -27.47 -9.14
N GLY A 13 29.10 -28.75 -8.89
CA GLY A 13 27.76 -29.34 -9.01
C GLY A 13 26.77 -28.82 -7.96
N ALA A 14 27.23 -28.61 -6.72
CA ALA A 14 26.39 -28.07 -5.65
C ALA A 14 25.97 -26.61 -5.90
N ALA A 15 26.85 -25.79 -6.49
CA ALA A 15 26.54 -24.40 -6.83
C ALA A 15 25.55 -24.28 -8.01
N ALA A 16 25.60 -25.19 -8.99
CA ALA A 16 24.71 -25.19 -10.14
C ALA A 16 23.28 -25.72 -9.81
N CYS A 17 23.14 -26.58 -8.80
CA CYS A 17 21.82 -27.04 -8.34
C CYS A 17 21.08 -26.02 -7.46
N ALA A 18 21.78 -25.03 -6.89
CA ALA A 18 21.16 -24.01 -6.06
C ALA A 18 20.39 -22.93 -6.86
N SER A 19 20.69 -22.77 -8.16
CA SER A 19 20.08 -21.76 -9.02
C SER A 19 18.72 -22.14 -9.61
N THR A 20 18.22 -23.35 -9.38
CA THR A 20 16.90 -23.79 -9.87
C THR A 20 15.82 -23.75 -8.78
N LEU A 21 16.13 -23.22 -7.59
CA LEU A 21 15.09 -22.98 -6.60
C LEU A 21 14.13 -21.91 -7.15
N PRO A 22 12.81 -22.19 -7.22
CA PRO A 22 11.87 -21.14 -7.54
C PRO A 22 12.06 -20.01 -6.55
N ALA A 23 12.20 -18.78 -7.05
CA ALA A 23 12.25 -17.61 -6.18
C ALA A 23 11.06 -17.67 -5.23
N ALA A 24 11.31 -17.60 -3.93
CA ALA A 24 10.24 -17.53 -2.95
C ALA A 24 9.31 -16.39 -3.37
N THR A 25 8.01 -16.68 -3.46
CA THR A 25 7.02 -15.66 -3.75
C THR A 25 7.15 -14.60 -2.67
N ALA A 26 7.58 -13.39 -3.05
CA ALA A 26 7.50 -12.26 -2.14
C ALA A 26 6.04 -12.11 -1.73
N LEU A 27 5.78 -12.16 -0.42
CA LEU A 27 4.48 -11.79 0.12
C LEU A 27 4.36 -10.27 -0.07
N ALA A 28 3.91 -9.84 -1.25
CA ALA A 28 3.35 -8.51 -1.37
C ALA A 28 2.16 -8.43 -0.41
N HIS A 29 1.95 -7.29 0.25
CA HIS A 29 0.73 -7.08 1.03
C HIS A 29 -0.48 -7.38 0.12
N GLN A 30 -1.27 -8.37 0.51
CA GLN A 30 -2.48 -8.82 -0.17
C GLN A 30 -3.59 -8.83 0.89
N GLY A 31 -4.81 -8.51 0.47
CA GLY A 31 -5.96 -8.62 1.37
C GLY A 31 -6.19 -10.05 1.88
N ASN A 32 -6.91 -10.15 2.99
CA ASN A 32 -7.18 -11.41 3.64
C ASN A 32 -8.06 -12.31 2.76
N PRO A 33 -7.62 -13.54 2.43
CA PRO A 33 -8.37 -14.41 1.52
C PRO A 33 -9.71 -14.91 2.08
N ASN A 34 -9.94 -14.76 3.38
CA ASN A 34 -11.18 -15.17 4.05
C ASN A 34 -12.22 -14.06 4.11
N PHE A 35 -11.84 -12.82 3.81
CA PHE A 35 -12.74 -11.67 3.85
C PHE A 35 -12.88 -11.04 2.47
N ARG A 36 -13.99 -10.34 2.27
CA ARG A 36 -14.28 -9.52 1.10
C ARG A 36 -15.13 -8.35 1.55
N SER A 37 -14.75 -7.16 1.13
CA SER A 37 -15.49 -5.93 1.38
C SER A 37 -16.13 -5.43 0.08
N ASP A 38 -17.27 -4.76 0.22
CA ASP A 38 -17.97 -4.08 -0.87
C ASP A 38 -18.30 -2.65 -0.48
N VAL A 39 -18.20 -1.75 -1.44
CA VAL A 39 -18.81 -0.42 -1.34
C VAL A 39 -20.26 -0.53 -1.81
N HIS A 40 -21.21 -0.31 -0.90
CA HIS A 40 -22.65 -0.37 -1.23
C HIS A 40 -23.18 0.92 -1.87
N GLY A 41 -22.46 2.03 -1.73
CA GLY A 41 -22.86 3.32 -2.30
C GLY A 41 -22.06 4.48 -1.73
N LEU A 42 -22.39 5.67 -2.24
CA LEU A 42 -21.88 6.95 -1.75
C LEU A 42 -23.07 7.78 -1.30
N GLU A 43 -22.95 8.42 -0.14
CA GLU A 43 -24.00 9.27 0.40
C GLU A 43 -23.49 10.70 0.67
N PRO A 44 -24.09 11.73 0.03
CA PRO A 44 -25.06 11.62 -1.07
C PRO A 44 -24.43 11.04 -2.34
N ALA A 45 -25.24 10.41 -3.19
CA ALA A 45 -24.78 9.90 -4.48
C ALA A 45 -24.21 11.06 -5.31
N THR A 46 -22.90 11.00 -5.60
CA THR A 46 -22.18 12.10 -6.24
C THR A 46 -21.81 11.73 -7.66
N ARG A 47 -22.37 12.44 -8.64
CA ARG A 47 -22.11 12.20 -10.06
C ARG A 47 -20.61 12.34 -10.35
N GLY A 48 -20.05 11.34 -11.03
CA GLY A 48 -18.65 11.32 -11.43
C GLY A 48 -17.68 10.91 -10.33
N VAL A 49 -18.15 10.50 -9.15
CA VAL A 49 -17.31 9.94 -8.09
C VAL A 49 -17.65 8.47 -7.89
N THR A 50 -16.65 7.61 -7.86
CA THR A 50 -16.81 6.18 -7.54
C THR A 50 -15.74 5.73 -6.56
N VAL A 51 -16.10 4.73 -5.74
CA VAL A 51 -15.18 4.08 -4.81
C VAL A 51 -15.37 2.57 -4.93
N GLU A 52 -14.28 1.84 -5.05
CA GLU A 52 -14.27 0.37 -5.20
C GLU A 52 -13.25 -0.24 -4.26
N VAL A 53 -13.53 -1.45 -3.76
CA VAL A 53 -12.55 -2.21 -2.99
C VAL A 53 -11.63 -2.97 -3.93
N LEU A 54 -10.32 -2.83 -3.73
CA LEU A 54 -9.28 -3.57 -4.41
C LEU A 54 -8.74 -4.67 -3.49
N ASN A 55 -8.30 -5.78 -4.10
CA ASN A 55 -7.64 -6.88 -3.42
C ASN A 55 -8.41 -7.39 -2.18
N ARG A 56 -9.71 -7.68 -2.36
CA ARG A 56 -10.64 -8.22 -1.34
C ARG A 56 -11.06 -7.23 -0.26
N ASP A 57 -10.15 -6.89 0.67
CA ASP A 57 -10.42 -6.06 1.84
C ASP A 57 -9.26 -5.07 2.13
N ASP A 58 -8.35 -4.90 1.18
CA ASP A 58 -7.05 -4.23 1.40
C ASP A 58 -7.11 -2.73 1.10
N ARG A 59 -7.57 -2.33 -0.09
CA ARG A 59 -7.47 -0.94 -0.56
C ARG A 59 -8.77 -0.42 -1.14
N LEU A 60 -8.90 0.90 -1.18
CA LEU A 60 -9.96 1.59 -1.91
C LEU A 60 -9.39 2.29 -3.14
N LEU A 61 -10.06 2.12 -4.27
CA LEU A 61 -9.86 2.93 -5.47
C LEU A 61 -10.92 4.03 -5.52
N LEU A 62 -10.49 5.27 -5.33
CA LEU A 62 -11.32 6.46 -5.53
C LEU A 62 -11.09 7.00 -6.95
N THR A 63 -12.15 7.13 -7.74
CA THR A 63 -12.13 7.83 -9.03
C THR A 63 -12.93 9.12 -8.95
N ASN A 64 -12.34 10.22 -9.39
CA ASN A 64 -12.98 11.53 -9.44
C ASN A 64 -13.01 12.11 -10.86
N ARG A 65 -14.20 12.12 -11.46
CA ARG A 65 -14.52 12.77 -12.74
C ARG A 65 -15.56 13.88 -12.56
N SER A 66 -15.81 14.31 -11.33
CA SER A 66 -16.84 15.30 -11.02
C SER A 66 -16.44 16.74 -11.39
N GLY A 67 -15.16 16.98 -11.67
CA GLY A 67 -14.60 18.33 -11.85
C GLY A 67 -14.50 19.13 -10.55
N ARG A 68 -14.76 18.51 -9.39
CA ARG A 68 -14.65 19.12 -8.06
C ARG A 68 -13.49 18.56 -7.28
N THR A 69 -12.94 19.35 -6.36
CA THR A 69 -11.97 18.88 -5.38
C THR A 69 -12.62 17.88 -4.41
N ILE A 70 -11.97 16.74 -4.18
CA ILE A 70 -12.30 15.81 -3.09
C ILE A 70 -11.21 15.88 -2.05
N VAL A 71 -11.60 16.04 -0.78
CA VAL A 71 -10.70 15.94 0.37
C VAL A 71 -11.01 14.66 1.12
N ILE A 72 -10.00 13.84 1.31
CA ILE A 72 -10.04 12.65 2.16
C ILE A 72 -9.57 13.10 3.55
N GLN A 73 -10.41 12.88 4.55
CA GLN A 73 -10.07 13.17 5.94
C GLN A 73 -9.23 12.03 6.51
N GLY A 74 -8.25 12.37 7.34
CA GLY A 74 -7.55 11.44 8.21
C GLY A 74 -8.42 11.03 9.41
N TYR A 75 -7.92 10.09 10.19
CA TYR A 75 -8.66 9.52 11.33
C TYR A 75 -9.00 10.55 12.42
N SER A 76 -8.30 11.68 12.48
CA SER A 76 -8.56 12.78 13.42
C SER A 76 -9.36 13.93 12.79
N GLY A 77 -9.87 13.76 11.57
CA GLY A 77 -10.67 14.76 10.84
C GLY A 77 -9.86 15.82 10.09
N ASP A 78 -8.54 15.80 10.21
CA ASP A 78 -7.62 16.63 9.44
C ASP A 78 -7.59 16.21 7.96
N PRO A 79 -7.24 17.09 7.00
CA PRO A 79 -7.08 16.69 5.60
C PRO A 79 -5.88 15.74 5.42
N TYR A 80 -6.13 14.50 4.99
CA TYR A 80 -5.08 13.53 4.67
C TYR A 80 -4.62 13.65 3.22
N ALA A 81 -5.57 13.66 2.28
CA ALA A 81 -5.26 13.74 0.85
C ALA A 81 -6.29 14.57 0.11
N ARG A 82 -5.91 15.10 -1.06
CA ARG A 82 -6.76 15.94 -1.89
C ARG A 82 -6.59 15.63 -3.36
N LEU A 83 -7.71 15.32 -4.03
CA LEU A 83 -7.78 15.10 -5.46
C LEU A 83 -8.33 16.36 -6.12
N ARG A 84 -7.54 17.02 -6.96
CA ARG A 84 -7.94 18.23 -7.69
C ARG A 84 -8.65 17.91 -9.02
N PRO A 85 -9.44 18.86 -9.54
CA PRO A 85 -10.10 18.73 -10.85
C PRO A 85 -9.13 18.54 -12.03
N ASP A 86 -7.89 18.98 -11.90
CA ASP A 86 -6.83 18.86 -12.93
C ASP A 86 -6.12 17.49 -12.90
N GLY A 87 -6.52 16.59 -12.01
CA GLY A 87 -5.90 15.27 -11.83
C GLY A 87 -4.75 15.24 -10.82
N THR A 88 -4.36 16.38 -10.24
CA THR A 88 -3.33 16.43 -9.20
C THR A 88 -3.82 15.74 -7.92
N VAL A 89 -2.97 14.89 -7.34
CA VAL A 89 -3.17 14.30 -6.02
C VAL A 89 -2.14 14.89 -5.07
N GLU A 90 -2.62 15.50 -3.99
CA GLU A 90 -1.80 15.95 -2.87
C GLU A 90 -1.99 15.03 -1.67
N VAL A 91 -0.89 14.79 -0.95
CA VAL A 91 -0.88 14.00 0.27
C VAL A 91 -0.21 14.83 1.37
N ASN A 92 -0.89 14.97 2.50
CA ASN A 92 -0.43 15.76 3.64
C ASN A 92 0.48 14.90 4.54
N HIS A 93 1.78 15.21 4.60
CA HIS A 93 2.74 14.49 5.43
C HIS A 93 2.67 14.89 6.91
N ASN A 94 1.95 15.98 7.21
CA ASN A 94 1.62 16.40 8.58
C ASN A 94 0.35 15.73 9.12
N SER A 95 -0.33 14.87 8.35
CA SER A 95 -1.44 14.05 8.82
C SER A 95 -0.95 12.73 9.42
N ALA A 96 -1.50 12.31 10.56
CA ALA A 96 -1.19 11.00 11.13
C ALA A 96 -1.57 9.85 10.19
N ALA A 97 -2.63 10.06 9.38
CA ALA A 97 -3.09 9.10 8.39
C ALA A 97 -2.05 8.80 7.31
N TYR A 98 -1.11 9.73 7.03
CA TYR A 98 0.00 9.45 6.11
C TYR A 98 0.85 8.28 6.58
N TYR A 99 1.16 8.22 7.87
CA TYR A 99 1.99 7.15 8.43
C TYR A 99 1.14 5.90 8.64
N LEU A 100 -0.01 6.04 9.30
CA LEU A 100 -0.86 4.92 9.69
C LEU A 100 -1.33 4.09 8.48
N ASN A 101 -1.58 4.71 7.32
CA ASN A 101 -2.07 3.99 6.14
C ASN A 101 -0.97 3.25 5.35
N GLN A 102 0.29 3.31 5.77
CA GLN A 102 1.40 2.60 5.12
C GLN A 102 1.46 1.11 5.49
N GLU A 103 0.79 0.75 6.58
CA GLU A 103 0.69 -0.61 7.10
C GLU A 103 -0.79 -0.88 7.41
N ARG A 104 -1.26 -2.09 7.13
CA ARG A 104 -2.68 -2.40 7.11
C ARG A 104 -3.35 -2.26 8.48
N ASP A 105 -2.64 -2.62 9.53
CA ASP A 105 -3.14 -2.60 10.91
C ASP A 105 -2.73 -1.31 11.64
N GLY A 106 -2.02 -0.41 10.95
CA GLY A 106 -1.59 0.88 11.47
C GLY A 106 -0.51 0.77 12.55
N GLU A 107 0.16 -0.38 12.67
CA GLU A 107 1.18 -0.66 13.68
C GLU A 107 2.54 -0.05 13.32
N VAL A 108 2.55 1.25 13.06
CA VAL A 108 3.72 2.02 12.65
C VAL A 108 3.95 3.24 13.53
N PRO A 109 5.20 3.63 13.80
CA PRO A 109 5.48 4.84 14.56
C PRO A 109 4.98 6.09 13.81
N VAL A 110 4.12 6.87 14.48
CA VAL A 110 3.73 8.22 14.00
C VAL A 110 4.63 9.25 14.68
N PRO A 111 5.32 10.15 13.94
CA PRO A 111 6.14 11.19 14.54
C PRO A 111 5.36 12.06 15.54
N ALA A 112 5.95 12.36 16.69
CA ALA A 112 5.29 13.12 17.75
C ALA A 112 4.81 14.52 17.31
N ALA A 113 5.49 15.15 16.34
CA ALA A 113 5.06 16.44 15.79
C ALA A 113 3.72 16.36 15.04
N VAL A 114 3.46 15.26 14.34
CA VAL A 114 2.22 15.00 13.60
C VAL A 114 1.06 14.73 14.56
N GLN A 115 1.33 14.02 15.65
CA GLN A 115 0.36 13.85 16.75
C GLN A 115 -0.02 15.18 17.42
N ARG A 116 0.77 16.25 17.23
CA ARG A 116 0.46 17.61 17.69
C ARG A 116 -0.35 18.46 16.69
N GLY A 117 -0.80 17.90 15.57
CA GLY A 117 -1.78 18.53 14.68
C GLY A 117 -1.26 19.74 13.89
N LEU A 118 -0.05 19.66 13.34
CA LEU A 118 0.49 20.72 12.48
C LEU A 118 -0.31 20.87 11.16
N PRO A 119 -0.38 22.07 10.57
CA PRO A 119 -1.08 22.28 9.30
C PRO A 119 -0.41 21.53 8.14
N PRO A 120 -1.12 21.29 7.01
CA PRO A 120 -0.54 20.69 5.81
C PRO A 120 0.65 21.50 5.28
N ASP A 121 1.65 20.79 4.75
CA ASP A 121 2.79 21.33 4.01
C ASP A 121 2.44 21.74 2.57
#